data_AF-A0A9D9Q2F2-F1
#
_entry.id   AF-A0A9D9Q2F2-F1
#
_cell.length_a   1.000
_cell.length_b   1.000
_cell.length_c   1.000
_cell.angle_alpha   90.00
_cell.angle_beta   90.00
_cell.angle_gamma   90.00
#
_symmetry.space_group_name_H-M   'P 1'
#
loop_
_entity.id
_entity.type
_entity.pdbx_description
1 polymer ?
#
loop_
_entity_poly.entity_id
_entity_poly.type
_entity_poly.pdbx_seq_one_letter_code
_entity_poly.pdbx_strand_id
1 'polypeptide(L)'
;MWRGLYAAASGMIQETVRTDVIANNLANADTSGYKKDVAVSKEFEPMLMRRIKDYDPRLKVTTFKGFSLNQKPPRVGTLGVGAKIDEVAIDTNQGSLKTTGNPLDVAISGDGFLAVQTDRGIRYTRDGALTKSPAGVLQNMKG
;
A
#
# COMPACT_ATOMS: atom_id res chain seq x y z
N MET A 1 -9.80 27.38 -6.36
CA MET A 1 -10.92 26.59 -5.79
C MET A 1 -10.88 25.12 -6.21
N TRP A 2 -10.83 24.79 -7.52
CA TRP A 2 -10.85 23.40 -8.00
C TRP A 2 -9.74 22.48 -7.43
N ARG A 3 -8.50 22.97 -7.27
CA ARG A 3 -7.37 22.16 -6.77
C ARG A 3 -7.55 21.62 -5.35
N GLY A 4 -8.19 22.38 -4.45
CA GLY A 4 -8.48 21.94 -3.09
C GLY A 4 -9.51 20.81 -3.05
N LEU A 5 -10.48 20.84 -3.97
CA LEU A 5 -11.46 19.77 -4.13
C LEU A 5 -10.80 18.48 -4.64
N TYR A 6 -9.88 18.58 -5.60
CA TYR A 6 -9.11 17.42 -6.07
C TYR A 6 -8.22 16.82 -4.98
N ALA A 7 -7.53 17.66 -4.19
CA ALA A 7 -6.71 17.18 -3.07
C ALA A 7 -7.57 16.49 -1.99
N ALA A 8 -8.74 17.07 -1.66
CA ALA A 8 -9.68 16.47 -0.74
C ALA A 8 -10.25 15.15 -1.28
N ALA A 9 -10.60 15.10 -2.57
CA ALA A 9 -11.09 13.88 -3.22
C ALA A 9 -10.00 12.79 -3.25
N SER A 10 -8.75 13.12 -3.57
CA SER A 10 -7.65 12.15 -3.54
C SER A 10 -7.38 11.62 -2.13
N GLY A 11 -7.45 12.49 -1.11
CA GLY A 11 -7.30 12.07 0.28
C GLY A 11 -8.46 11.16 0.73
N MET A 12 -9.68 11.46 0.30
CA MET A 12 -10.86 10.62 0.58
C MET A 12 -10.73 9.25 -0.05
N ILE A 13 -10.36 9.17 -1.33
CA ILE A 13 -10.14 7.89 -2.03
C ILE A 13 -9.07 7.06 -1.31
N GLN A 14 -7.98 7.71 -0.86
CA GLN A 14 -6.94 7.03 -0.10
C GLN A 14 -7.47 6.45 1.22
N GLU A 15 -8.27 7.22 1.95
CA GLU A 15 -8.83 6.78 3.23
C GLU A 15 -9.89 5.68 3.05
N THR A 16 -10.65 5.70 1.95
CA THR A 16 -11.58 4.61 1.59
C THR A 16 -10.82 3.29 1.42
N VAL A 17 -9.79 3.27 0.57
CA VAL A 17 -9.02 2.03 0.36
C VAL A 17 -8.30 1.59 1.62
N ARG A 18 -7.77 2.53 2.42
CA ARG A 18 -7.18 2.21 3.72
C ARG A 18 -8.20 1.54 4.64
N THR A 19 -9.43 2.07 4.69
CA THR A 19 -10.52 1.49 5.47
C THR A 19 -10.87 0.09 4.97
N ASP A 20 -10.92 -0.11 3.66
CA ASP A 20 -11.21 -1.42 3.04
C ASP A 20 -10.13 -2.46 3.38
N VAL A 21 -8.85 -2.08 3.33
CA VAL A 21 -7.73 -2.94 3.72
C VAL A 21 -7.80 -3.28 5.21
N ILE A 22 -8.10 -2.31 6.08
CA ILE A 22 -8.29 -2.57 7.52
C ILE A 22 -9.47 -3.53 7.74
N ALA A 23 -10.58 -3.32 7.05
CA ALA A 23 -11.76 -4.17 7.15
C ALA A 23 -11.47 -5.61 6.69
N ASN A 24 -10.72 -5.78 5.59
CA ASN A 24 -10.30 -7.09 5.10
C ASN A 24 -9.37 -7.80 6.09
N ASN A 25 -8.37 -7.07 6.60
CA ASN A 25 -7.46 -7.59 7.61
C ASN A 25 -8.19 -8.00 8.89
N LEU A 26 -9.16 -7.20 9.32
CA LEU A 26 -9.97 -7.48 10.51
C LEU A 26 -10.86 -8.71 10.31
N ALA A 27 -11.50 -8.84 9.15
CA ALA A 27 -12.33 -9.99 8.81
C ALA A 27 -11.52 -11.30 8.77
N ASN A 28 -10.24 -11.22 8.39
CA ASN A 28 -9.35 -12.38 8.30
C ASN A 28 -8.40 -12.52 9.49
N ALA A 29 -8.59 -11.75 10.56
CA ALA A 29 -7.68 -11.74 11.72
C ALA A 29 -7.57 -13.12 12.42
N ASP A 30 -8.65 -13.89 12.40
CA ASP A 30 -8.71 -15.24 12.99
C ASP A 30 -8.39 -16.36 11.98
N THR A 31 -8.12 -16.02 10.72
CA THR A 31 -7.81 -17.03 9.69
C THR A 31 -6.36 -17.50 9.84
N SER A 32 -6.18 -18.82 10.01
CA SER A 32 -4.85 -19.44 10.13
C SER A 32 -4.00 -19.17 8.88
N GLY A 33 -2.77 -18.72 9.10
CA GLY A 33 -1.82 -18.47 8.01
C GLY A 33 -2.12 -17.25 7.13
N TYR A 34 -3.14 -16.43 7.47
CA TYR A 34 -3.39 -15.17 6.79
C TYR A 34 -2.21 -14.19 6.97
N LYS A 35 -1.88 -13.46 5.91
CA LYS A 35 -0.87 -12.41 5.91
C LYS A 35 -1.57 -11.09 5.65
N LYS A 36 -1.38 -10.13 6.56
CA LYS A 36 -2.09 -8.85 6.50
C LYS A 36 -1.62 -8.03 5.31
N ASP A 37 -2.55 -7.31 4.72
CA ASP A 37 -2.28 -6.35 3.66
C ASP A 37 -2.00 -4.96 4.24
N VAL A 38 -1.08 -4.23 3.62
CA VAL A 38 -0.70 -2.87 4.02
C VAL A 38 -0.82 -1.95 2.81
N ALA A 39 -1.67 -0.94 2.92
CA ALA A 39 -1.81 0.09 1.90
C ALA A 39 -0.61 1.06 1.97
N VAL A 40 0.26 1.03 0.96
CA VAL A 40 1.40 1.94 0.84
C VAL A 40 0.97 3.13 0.00
N SER A 41 0.97 4.31 0.64
CA SER A 41 0.65 5.58 -0.02
C SER A 41 1.91 6.25 -0.53
N LYS A 42 1.83 6.88 -1.69
CA LYS A 42 2.92 7.65 -2.30
C LYS A 42 2.40 9.01 -2.75
N GLU A 43 3.23 10.03 -2.57
CA GLU A 43 2.91 11.36 -3.06
C GLU A 43 2.97 11.40 -4.59
N PHE A 44 2.07 12.15 -5.22
CA PHE A 44 2.21 12.44 -6.65
C PHE A 44 3.50 13.21 -6.90
N GLU A 45 4.06 13.07 -8.10
CA GLU A 45 5.25 13.82 -8.46
C GLU A 45 4.98 15.34 -8.35
N PRO A 46 5.87 16.08 -7.68
CA PRO A 46 5.69 17.51 -7.49
C PRO A 46 5.72 18.24 -8.82
N MET A 47 4.74 19.11 -9.06
CA MET A 47 4.74 20.00 -10.22
C MET A 47 5.54 21.26 -9.95
N LEU A 48 6.32 21.72 -10.92
CA LEU A 48 7.04 22.99 -10.81
C LEU A 48 6.06 24.18 -10.79
N MET A 49 6.18 25.04 -9.77
CA MET A 49 5.42 26.29 -9.69
C MET A 49 6.15 27.41 -10.43
N ARG A 50 5.43 28.06 -11.34
CA ARG A 50 5.85 29.32 -11.97
C ARG A 50 4.84 30.42 -11.67
N ARG A 51 5.31 31.64 -11.46
CA ARG A 51 4.42 32.78 -11.21
C ARG A 51 3.64 33.10 -12.47
N ILE A 52 2.38 33.49 -12.30
CA ILE A 52 1.57 34.02 -13.39
C ILE A 52 2.24 35.33 -13.87
N LYS A 53 2.49 35.45 -15.17
CA LYS A 53 3.24 36.56 -15.83
C LYS A 53 4.78 36.56 -15.68
N ASP A 54 5.41 35.42 -15.41
CA ASP A 54 6.88 35.26 -15.44
C ASP A 54 7.55 35.42 -16.83
N TYR A 55 6.82 35.90 -17.85
CA TYR A 55 7.35 36.26 -19.17
C TYR A 55 7.66 37.77 -19.30
N ASP A 56 7.20 38.59 -18.37
CA ASP A 56 7.47 40.03 -18.37
C ASP A 56 8.81 40.32 -17.67
N PRO A 57 9.82 40.87 -18.35
CA PRO A 57 11.10 41.21 -17.73
C PRO A 57 11.00 42.35 -16.69
N ARG A 58 9.89 43.09 -16.63
CA ARG A 58 9.66 44.24 -15.73
C ARG A 58 8.89 43.88 -14.45
N LEU A 59 9.12 42.70 -13.89
CA LEU A 59 8.51 42.32 -12.61
C LEU A 59 9.14 43.14 -11.46
N LYS A 60 8.33 43.50 -10.45
CA LYS A 60 8.80 44.16 -9.21
C LYS A 60 9.86 43.35 -8.44
N VAL A 61 10.03 42.07 -8.78
CA VAL A 61 11.01 41.16 -8.16
C VAL A 61 12.34 41.14 -8.93
N THR A 62 12.34 41.47 -10.22
CA THR A 62 13.53 41.59 -11.06
C THR A 62 13.90 43.06 -11.31
N THR A 63 13.12 44.00 -10.79
CA THR A 63 13.29 45.44 -11.02
C THR A 63 13.18 46.21 -9.71
N PHE A 64 14.20 46.99 -9.37
CA PHE A 64 14.18 47.90 -8.21
C PHE A 64 14.36 49.34 -8.67
N LYS A 65 13.40 50.22 -8.36
CA LYS A 65 13.46 51.66 -8.67
C LYS A 65 13.88 51.99 -10.12
N GLY A 66 13.37 51.21 -11.09
CA GLY A 66 13.65 51.39 -12.52
C GLY A 66 14.89 50.66 -13.07
N PHE A 67 15.71 50.03 -12.21
CA PHE A 67 16.82 49.17 -12.62
C PHE A 67 16.37 47.72 -12.77
N SER A 68 16.52 47.14 -13.97
CA SER A 68 16.23 45.72 -14.23
C SER A 68 17.48 44.86 -14.02
N LEU A 69 17.35 43.79 -13.23
CA LEU A 69 18.46 42.90 -12.85
C LEU A 69 18.87 41.93 -13.97
N ASN A 70 18.22 41.90 -15.14
CA ASN A 70 18.44 40.92 -16.23
C ASN A 70 18.51 39.45 -15.75
N GLN A 71 17.87 39.13 -14.63
CA GLN A 71 17.82 37.79 -14.08
C GLN A 71 16.50 37.12 -14.43
N LYS A 72 16.56 35.81 -14.72
CA LYS A 72 15.33 35.00 -14.86
C LYS A 72 14.54 35.07 -13.54
N PRO A 73 13.20 35.13 -13.59
CA PRO A 73 12.39 35.16 -12.38
C PRO A 73 12.76 34.00 -11.44
N PRO A 74 12.89 34.23 -10.12
CA PRO A 74 13.26 33.18 -9.18
C PRO A 74 12.19 32.08 -9.19
N ARG A 75 12.63 30.81 -9.22
CA ARG A 75 11.74 29.66 -9.12
C ARG A 75 11.00 29.72 -7.77
N VAL A 76 9.68 29.62 -7.81
CA VAL A 76 8.83 29.78 -6.62
C VAL A 76 8.88 28.52 -5.74
N GLY A 77 9.08 27.35 -6.35
CA GLY A 77 9.18 26.06 -5.67
C GLY A 77 8.43 24.95 -6.41
N THR A 78 8.21 23.84 -5.72
CA THR A 78 7.41 22.70 -6.17
C THR A 78 6.07 22.66 -5.47
N LEU A 79 5.04 22.17 -6.16
CA LEU A 79 3.70 21.98 -5.64
C LEU A 79 3.37 20.50 -5.57
N GLY A 80 3.11 20.00 -4.37
CA GLY A 80 2.48 18.68 -4.18
C GLY A 80 1.03 18.73 -4.64
N VAL A 81 0.62 17.76 -5.45
CA VAL A 81 -0.73 17.72 -6.04
C VAL A 81 -1.65 16.67 -5.40
N GLY A 82 -1.21 16.07 -4.29
CA GLY A 82 -1.95 15.11 -3.50
C GLY A 82 -1.16 13.83 -3.27
N ALA A 83 -1.84 12.80 -2.78
CA ALA A 83 -1.31 11.47 -2.60
C ALA A 83 -2.13 10.44 -3.41
N LYS A 84 -1.46 9.38 -3.86
CA LYS A 84 -2.04 8.23 -4.51
C LYS A 84 -1.66 6.97 -3.75
N ILE A 85 -2.44 5.90 -3.94
CA ILE A 85 -2.04 4.57 -3.50
C ILE A 85 -1.10 4.00 -4.56
N ASP A 86 0.09 3.58 -4.13
CA ASP A 86 1.08 2.98 -5.03
C ASP A 86 0.81 1.48 -5.13
N GLU A 87 0.65 0.82 -3.98
CA GLU A 87 0.48 -0.63 -3.90
C GLU A 87 -0.20 -1.05 -2.59
N VAL A 88 -0.92 -2.17 -2.63
CA VAL A 88 -1.33 -2.92 -1.43
C VAL A 88 -0.35 -4.10 -1.30
N ALA A 89 0.57 -4.00 -0.34
CA ALA A 89 1.64 -4.97 -0.15
C ALA A 89 1.29 -5.96 0.97
N ILE A 90 1.72 -7.21 0.83
CA ILE A 90 1.52 -8.25 1.85
C ILE A 90 2.64 -8.14 2.89
N ASP A 91 2.28 -8.04 4.17
CA ASP A 91 3.25 -8.14 5.26
C ASP A 91 3.54 -9.62 5.55
N THR A 92 4.76 -10.06 5.19
CA THR A 92 5.21 -11.43 5.36
C THR A 92 5.74 -11.76 6.75
N ASN A 93 5.78 -10.79 7.68
CA ASN A 93 6.29 -10.99 9.03
C ASN A 93 5.58 -12.14 9.77
N GLN A 94 6.33 -12.81 10.65
CA GLN A 94 5.80 -13.92 11.45
C GLN A 94 4.81 -13.39 12.49
N GLY A 95 3.60 -13.96 12.50
CA GLY A 95 2.59 -13.70 13.52
C GLY A 95 2.79 -14.54 14.77
N SER A 96 1.95 -14.32 15.77
CA SER A 96 1.91 -15.16 16.97
C SER A 96 1.49 -16.59 16.62
N LEU A 97 2.11 -17.55 17.31
CA LEU A 97 1.74 -18.97 17.21
C LEU A 97 0.91 -19.35 18.43
N LYS A 98 -0.16 -20.11 18.21
CA LYS A 98 -1.04 -20.63 19.27
C LYS A 98 -1.06 -22.15 19.19
N THR A 99 -0.75 -22.81 20.30
CA THR A 99 -0.89 -24.25 20.42
C THR A 99 -2.36 -24.64 20.49
N THR A 100 -2.81 -25.54 19.62
CA THR A 100 -4.20 -26.03 19.58
C THR A 100 -4.37 -27.38 20.28
N GLY A 101 -3.28 -28.15 20.45
CA GLY A 101 -3.31 -29.50 21.03
C GLY A 101 -3.69 -30.61 20.04
N ASN A 102 -4.09 -30.27 18.82
CA ASN A 102 -4.34 -31.23 17.76
C ASN A 102 -3.01 -31.65 17.11
N PRO A 103 -2.66 -32.95 17.06
CA PRO A 103 -1.42 -33.41 16.44
C PRO A 103 -1.32 -33.13 14.93
N LEU A 104 -2.43 -32.85 14.27
CA LEU A 104 -2.47 -32.52 12.84
C LEU A 104 -2.41 -31.01 12.56
N ASP A 105 -2.39 -30.17 13.60
CA ASP A 105 -2.19 -28.74 13.43
C ASP A 105 -0.69 -28.41 13.47
N VAL A 106 -0.16 -28.01 12.32
CA VAL A 106 1.27 -27.71 12.16
C VAL A 106 1.46 -26.22 11.89
N ALA A 107 2.46 -25.61 12.50
CA ALA A 107 2.86 -24.24 12.19
C ALA A 107 4.34 -24.17 11.82
N ILE A 108 4.65 -23.36 10.80
CA ILE A 108 6.03 -23.07 10.42
C ILE A 108 6.52 -21.88 11.23
N SER A 109 7.64 -22.07 11.95
CA SER A 109 8.38 -21.00 12.60
C SER A 109 9.47 -20.48 11.66
N GLY A 110 9.46 -19.18 11.37
CA GLY A 110 10.38 -18.55 10.42
C GLY A 110 9.85 -18.55 8.99
N ASP A 111 10.76 -18.61 8.02
CA ASP A 111 10.45 -18.53 6.59
C ASP A 111 10.06 -19.90 6.01
N GLY A 112 9.28 -19.89 4.92
CA GLY A 112 8.81 -21.11 4.24
C GLY A 112 7.30 -21.21 4.11
N PHE A 113 6.83 -22.22 3.39
CA PHE A 113 5.41 -22.52 3.16
C PHE A 113 5.20 -24.03 3.08
N LEU A 114 4.01 -24.49 3.44
CA LEU A 114 3.57 -25.86 3.17
C LEU A 114 3.20 -25.98 1.70
N ALA A 115 3.75 -26.99 1.02
CA ALA A 115 3.37 -27.34 -0.33
C ALA A 115 2.17 -28.31 -0.28
N VAL A 116 1.06 -27.92 -0.90
CA VAL A 116 -0.16 -28.73 -1.00
C VAL A 116 -0.45 -29.09 -2.45
N GLN A 117 -0.76 -30.36 -2.70
CA GLN A 117 -1.16 -30.81 -4.03
C GLN A 117 -2.63 -30.46 -4.24
N THR A 118 -2.95 -29.86 -5.39
CA THR A 118 -4.32 -29.61 -5.82
C THR A 118 -4.52 -30.12 -7.25
N ASP A 119 -5.76 -30.16 -7.73
CA ASP A 119 -6.07 -30.56 -9.13
C ASP A 119 -5.37 -29.69 -10.18
N ARG A 120 -4.98 -28.46 -9.79
CA ARG A 120 -4.28 -27.50 -10.67
C ARG A 120 -2.76 -27.46 -10.39
N GLY A 121 -2.22 -28.47 -9.71
CA GLY A 121 -0.81 -28.56 -9.35
C GLY A 121 -0.51 -28.15 -7.90
N ILE A 122 0.77 -27.97 -7.60
CA ILE A 122 1.26 -27.62 -6.26
C ILE A 122 0.92 -26.16 -5.95
N ARG A 123 0.40 -25.92 -4.75
CA ARG A 123 0.19 -24.58 -4.17
C ARG A 123 0.90 -24.45 -2.84
N TYR A 124 1.10 -23.22 -2.39
CA TYR A 124 1.77 -22.91 -1.14
C TYR A 124 0.80 -22.29 -0.14
N THR A 125 0.88 -22.71 1.12
CA THR A 125 0.03 -22.19 2.20
C THR A 125 0.81 -22.09 3.51
N ARG A 126 0.38 -21.15 4.36
CA ARG A 126 0.79 -21.05 5.78
C ARG A 126 -0.25 -21.65 6.72
N ASP A 127 -1.41 -22.03 6.20
CA ASP A 127 -2.44 -22.75 6.92
C ASP A 127 -2.01 -24.20 7.11
N GLY A 128 -1.84 -24.61 8.36
CA GLY A 128 -1.47 -25.97 8.72
C GLY A 128 -2.54 -26.70 9.53
N ALA A 129 -3.81 -26.28 9.41
CA ALA A 129 -4.94 -27.09 9.84
C ALA A 129 -5.12 -28.27 8.87
N LEU A 130 -4.58 -29.43 9.26
CA LEU A 130 -4.64 -30.65 8.45
C LEU A 130 -5.64 -31.66 9.02
N THR A 131 -6.20 -32.47 8.14
CA THR A 131 -7.11 -33.57 8.44
C THR A 131 -6.68 -34.82 7.68
N LYS A 132 -6.99 -35.99 8.22
CA LYS A 132 -6.70 -37.27 7.57
C LYS A 132 -7.93 -37.72 6.79
N SER A 133 -7.77 -37.93 5.50
CA SER A 133 -8.82 -38.46 4.64
C SER A 133 -9.10 -39.95 4.94
N PRO A 134 -10.25 -40.50 4.51
CA PRO A 134 -10.55 -41.93 4.63
C PRO A 134 -9.50 -42.84 3.98
N ALA A 135 -8.80 -42.34 2.94
CA ALA A 135 -7.72 -43.05 2.26
C ALA A 135 -6.37 -42.95 3.00
N GLY A 136 -6.33 -42.28 4.16
CA GLY A 136 -5.14 -42.11 5.00
C GLY A 136 -4.20 -40.99 4.56
N VAL A 137 -4.62 -40.14 3.62
CA VAL A 137 -3.83 -39.02 3.09
C VAL A 137 -4.10 -37.75 3.92
N LEU A 138 -3.07 -36.94 4.17
CA LEU A 138 -3.25 -35.62 4.79
C LEU A 138 -3.82 -34.63 3.79
N GLN A 139 -4.87 -33.93 4.20
CA GLN A 139 -5.57 -32.93 3.42
C GLN A 139 -5.73 -31.66 4.24
N ASN A 140 -5.78 -30.51 3.58
CA ASN A 140 -6.20 -29.28 4.24
C ASN A 140 -7.74 -29.21 4.29
N MET A 141 -8.29 -28.15 4.87
CA MET A 141 -9.75 -27.96 4.95
C MET A 141 -10.47 -27.91 3.58
N LYS A 142 -9.74 -27.78 2.46
CA LYS A 142 -10.31 -27.68 1.10
C LYS A 142 -10.36 -29.02 0.35
N GLY A 143 -9.84 -30.11 0.95
CA GLY A 143 -9.80 -31.45 0.34
C GLY A 143 -8.55 -31.66 -0.51
#